data_AF-A0A2E1NE10-F1
#
_entry.id   AF-A0A2E1NE10-F1
#
_cell.length_a   1.000
_cell.length_b   1.000
_cell.length_c   1.000
_cell.angle_alpha   90.00
_cell.angle_beta   90.00
_cell.angle_gamma   90.00
#
_symmetry.space_group_name_H-M   'P 1'
#
loop_
_entity.id
_entity.type
_entity.pdbx_description
1 polymer ?
#
loop_
_entity_poly.entity_id
_entity_poly.type
_entity_poly.pdbx_seq_one_letter_code
_entity_poly.pdbx_strand_id
1 'polypeptide(L)'
;MLRSLMIILAVAFAVPLSADGHDTLLVAWSSTPGHLESTIGADTTSTGEQAHDVYLLEAGKTYLMLTEMNLNHSLNITGQVPAAGQYPATIQPMPGSDGALGFTNWPNGNFQVYGTGTVLTLKNLLFNGTAVDQSAVLQSLVNTRGEFNKVHIDHTVISNYDLWVHATFGQRNDFIMTNSVAKAFTGYPNGQYFGGITWGGGSWMGTYDTLIIENSTFNHIQGEGVVIFSDVDHGRVDHNTFANVIMNVVWYRGHNNLWVRNNLFYNTKSHMQSTYDISGWGVWHPGGHGKMTVMPDHTKEDTVVHNPDGQVWNHMNRNIKYYNNVWWDSPELTAAMSTTTPWEWEVITTSVDSTDNGDGTMTYDTTTVSTMQADTMLSLATQQRWYGDSTAVTLAQNRGVMEMNNLNVDPGLNLDPGYITQQLARTWDFRDNLASDTPPFDTRFWQYEHDNDYVNVEWPMHIDMSYDPNSAAASASTTGGPVGDPKWMTPGSYWMLGTKDDTHASAVPSEFSLKQNYPNPFNPTTDISFTLDKKSDVSLIVYNMLGQKVRTLVSGSRNAGTHTFKWDGRDNSSKAVSAGVYMYTLSDGTNTITKKMALMK
;
A
#
# COMPACT_ATOMS: atom_id res chain seq x y z
N MET A 1 -10.27 65.07 -40.58
CA MET A 1 -9.65 63.76 -40.29
C MET A 1 -9.49 63.69 -38.77
N LEU A 2 -10.51 63.36 -37.97
CA LEU A 2 -11.13 62.06 -37.68
C LEU A 2 -10.15 60.91 -37.36
N ARG A 3 -10.26 60.43 -36.10
CA ARG A 3 -10.00 59.07 -35.55
C ARG A 3 -8.53 58.68 -35.33
N SER A 4 -8.13 57.98 -34.25
CA SER A 4 -8.81 57.43 -33.08
C SER A 4 -7.75 57.13 -32.00
N LEU A 5 -8.03 57.47 -30.75
CA LEU A 5 -7.29 57.01 -29.57
C LEU A 5 -7.99 55.72 -29.09
N MET A 6 -7.32 54.57 -29.15
CA MET A 6 -7.86 53.31 -28.62
C MET A 6 -7.65 53.26 -27.10
N ILE A 7 -8.76 53.37 -26.37
CA ILE A 7 -8.87 53.04 -24.95
C ILE A 7 -9.06 51.52 -24.87
N ILE A 8 -8.11 50.81 -24.27
CA ILE A 8 -8.26 49.39 -23.93
C ILE A 8 -9.02 49.34 -22.59
N LEU A 9 -10.32 49.06 -22.67
CA LEU A 9 -11.17 48.77 -21.53
C LEU A 9 -10.98 47.28 -21.16
N ALA A 10 -10.23 46.99 -20.09
CA ALA A 10 -10.16 45.66 -19.52
C ALA A 10 -11.46 45.40 -18.73
N VAL A 11 -12.39 44.67 -19.34
CA VAL A 11 -13.59 44.17 -18.65
C VAL A 11 -13.19 42.90 -17.90
N ALA A 12 -13.07 43.00 -16.58
CA ALA A 12 -12.96 41.85 -15.70
C ALA A 12 -14.29 41.07 -15.72
N PHE A 13 -14.27 39.86 -16.26
CA PHE A 13 -15.37 38.92 -16.08
C PHE A 13 -15.23 38.26 -14.70
N ALA A 14 -16.01 38.76 -13.74
CA ALA A 14 -16.34 38.01 -12.54
C ALA A 14 -17.35 36.92 -12.95
N VAL A 15 -16.92 35.66 -12.92
CA VAL A 15 -17.84 34.53 -13.01
C VAL A 15 -18.38 34.27 -11.60
N PRO A 16 -19.71 34.27 -11.39
CA PRO A 16 -20.25 33.97 -10.07
C PRO A 16 -20.08 32.47 -9.79
N LEU A 17 -19.39 32.12 -8.71
CA LEU A 17 -19.48 30.80 -8.10
C LEU A 17 -20.93 30.61 -7.63
N SER A 18 -21.62 29.61 -8.17
CA SER A 18 -22.86 29.09 -7.58
C SER A 18 -22.52 27.99 -6.59
N ALA A 19 -23.05 28.13 -5.38
CA ALA A 19 -22.91 27.23 -4.25
C ALA A 19 -23.56 25.86 -4.49
N ASP A 20 -22.76 24.80 -4.35
CA ASP A 20 -22.95 23.75 -3.34
C ASP A 20 -21.55 23.48 -2.80
N GLY A 21 -21.34 23.99 -1.59
CA GLY A 21 -20.02 24.35 -1.07
C GLY A 21 -19.23 23.14 -0.61
N HIS A 22 -17.98 23.08 -1.06
CA HIS A 22 -16.84 23.05 -0.16
C HIS A 22 -15.63 23.72 -0.83
N ASP A 23 -14.94 24.55 -0.06
CA ASP A 23 -13.90 25.48 -0.51
C ASP A 23 -12.48 24.92 -0.25
N THR A 24 -11.46 25.43 -0.93
CA THR A 24 -10.05 25.10 -0.71
C THR A 24 -9.40 26.17 0.15
N LEU A 25 -8.87 25.80 1.31
CA LEU A 25 -8.07 26.70 2.15
C LEU A 25 -6.59 26.58 1.82
N LEU A 26 -5.95 27.69 1.43
CA LEU A 26 -4.49 27.77 1.42
C LEU A 26 -4.00 27.86 2.86
N VAL A 27 -3.27 26.84 3.33
CA VAL A 27 -2.56 26.90 4.61
C VAL A 27 -1.23 27.61 4.37
N ALA A 28 -1.25 28.93 4.51
CA ALA A 28 -0.07 29.76 4.35
C ALA A 28 1.07 29.25 5.23
N TRP A 29 2.27 29.12 4.66
CA TRP A 29 3.41 28.62 5.40
C TRP A 29 3.81 29.60 6.50
N SER A 30 4.13 29.04 7.67
CA SER A 30 4.67 29.76 8.81
C SER A 30 5.87 29.00 9.36
N SER A 31 6.88 29.73 9.82
CA SER A 31 8.01 29.15 10.54
C SER A 31 7.65 28.74 11.98
N THR A 32 6.45 29.06 12.45
CA THR A 32 5.96 28.66 13.78
C THR A 32 5.66 27.16 13.79
N PRO A 33 6.32 26.35 14.63
CA PRO A 33 6.00 24.93 14.77
C PRO A 33 4.55 24.72 15.21
N GLY A 34 3.91 23.68 14.68
CA GLY A 34 2.52 23.34 14.94
C GLY A 34 1.49 24.17 14.19
N HIS A 35 1.93 25.02 13.24
CA HIS A 35 1.02 25.89 12.51
C HIS A 35 0.03 25.12 11.63
N LEU A 36 0.46 24.00 11.02
CA LEU A 36 -0.38 23.21 10.12
C LEU A 36 -1.59 22.62 10.86
N GLU A 37 -1.33 21.82 11.89
CA GLU A 37 -2.38 21.14 12.66
C GLU A 37 -3.26 22.12 13.44
N SER A 38 -2.71 23.24 13.91
CA SER A 38 -3.50 24.28 14.58
C SER A 38 -4.41 25.04 13.62
N THR A 39 -3.95 25.28 12.37
CA THR A 39 -4.78 25.94 11.35
C THR A 39 -5.93 25.05 10.92
N ILE A 40 -5.65 23.78 10.59
CA ILE A 40 -6.69 22.82 10.22
C ILE A 40 -7.64 22.55 11.41
N GLY A 41 -7.11 22.45 12.63
CA GLY A 41 -7.92 22.21 13.82
C GLY A 41 -8.83 23.39 14.19
N ALA A 42 -8.46 24.62 13.85
CA ALA A 42 -9.26 25.82 14.09
C ALA A 42 -10.27 26.11 12.97
N ASP A 43 -10.13 25.49 11.80
CA ASP A 43 -10.95 25.72 10.62
C ASP A 43 -12.30 24.98 10.69
N THR A 44 -13.08 25.29 11.72
CA THR A 44 -14.38 24.66 11.95
C THR A 44 -15.54 25.64 11.76
N THR A 45 -16.66 25.14 11.25
CA THR A 45 -17.94 25.86 11.24
C THR A 45 -18.49 26.01 12.66
N SER A 46 -19.55 26.81 12.82
CA SER A 46 -20.22 26.97 14.11
C SER A 46 -20.81 25.66 14.68
N THR A 47 -20.98 24.63 13.85
CA THR A 47 -21.46 23.30 14.25
C THR A 47 -20.31 22.32 14.55
N GLY A 48 -19.05 22.75 14.40
CA GLY A 48 -17.87 21.94 14.66
C GLY A 48 -17.45 21.04 13.49
N GLU A 49 -18.09 21.16 12.34
CA GLU A 49 -17.66 20.51 11.09
C GLU A 49 -16.47 21.25 10.49
N GLN A 50 -15.64 20.57 9.70
CA GLN A 50 -14.57 21.25 8.96
C GLN A 50 -15.17 22.25 7.96
N ALA A 51 -14.64 23.48 7.94
CA ALA A 51 -15.17 24.56 7.12
C ALA A 51 -14.72 24.45 5.65
N HIS A 52 -13.55 23.85 5.40
CA HIS A 52 -13.02 23.60 4.06
C HIS A 52 -12.83 22.10 3.79
N ASP A 53 -12.91 21.74 2.51
CA ASP A 53 -12.70 20.35 2.08
C ASP A 53 -11.24 20.03 1.86
N VAL A 54 -10.50 20.99 1.30
CA VAL A 54 -9.12 20.79 0.85
C VAL A 54 -8.23 21.82 1.49
N TYR A 55 -7.15 21.34 2.09
CA TYR A 55 -6.07 22.15 2.64
C TYR A 55 -4.88 22.10 1.68
N LEU A 56 -4.65 23.22 0.99
CA LEU A 56 -3.58 23.37 0.02
C LEU A 56 -2.31 23.87 0.72
N LEU A 57 -1.19 23.13 0.56
CA LEU A 57 0.11 23.49 1.10
C LEU A 57 1.03 24.08 0.03
N GLU A 58 1.83 25.08 0.38
CA GLU A 58 2.77 25.72 -0.53
C GLU A 58 3.95 24.80 -0.88
N ALA A 59 4.31 24.73 -2.17
CA ALA A 59 5.49 23.99 -2.61
C ALA A 59 6.79 24.67 -2.15
N GLY A 60 7.84 23.88 -1.94
CA GLY A 60 9.15 24.34 -1.49
C GLY A 60 9.17 24.81 -0.03
N LYS A 61 8.20 24.36 0.77
CA LYS A 61 8.05 24.70 2.18
C LYS A 61 7.99 23.46 3.06
N THR A 62 8.56 23.56 4.26
CA THR A 62 8.51 22.53 5.30
C THR A 62 7.59 22.97 6.44
N TYR A 63 6.52 22.22 6.66
CA TYR A 63 5.53 22.38 7.72
C TYR A 63 5.93 21.49 8.89
N LEU A 64 6.27 22.11 10.02
CA LEU A 64 6.72 21.42 11.23
C LEU A 64 5.52 21.07 12.11
N MET A 65 5.26 19.78 12.28
CA MET A 65 4.22 19.27 13.18
C MET A 65 4.79 19.02 14.57
N LEU A 66 4.10 19.50 15.60
CA LEU A 66 4.43 19.23 17.00
C LEU A 66 3.69 18.00 17.55
N THR A 67 2.49 17.74 17.03
CA THR A 67 1.60 16.68 17.51
C THR A 67 0.92 15.95 16.36
N GLU A 68 0.53 14.69 16.61
CA GLU A 68 -0.32 13.94 15.68
C GLU A 68 -1.74 14.52 15.55
N MET A 69 -2.35 14.34 14.38
CA MET A 69 -3.73 14.74 14.13
C MET A 69 -4.69 13.57 14.38
N ASN A 70 -5.60 13.72 15.34
CA ASN A 70 -6.62 12.74 15.68
C ASN A 70 -7.93 13.04 14.92
N LEU A 71 -8.22 12.28 13.88
CA LEU A 71 -9.30 12.54 12.92
C LEU A 71 -10.57 11.76 13.28
N ASN A 72 -11.67 12.50 13.47
CA ASN A 72 -13.04 11.97 13.55
C ASN A 72 -13.91 12.45 12.38
N HIS A 73 -13.29 13.09 11.40
CA HIS A 73 -13.90 13.69 10.22
C HIS A 73 -12.95 13.55 9.04
N SER A 74 -13.47 13.64 7.82
CA SER A 74 -12.68 13.58 6.59
C SER A 74 -11.72 14.77 6.48
N LEU A 75 -10.54 14.52 5.94
CA LEU A 75 -9.48 15.50 5.76
C LEU A 75 -8.79 15.28 4.42
N ASN A 76 -8.61 16.34 3.62
CA ASN A 76 -7.82 16.28 2.40
C ASN A 76 -6.71 17.33 2.46
N ILE A 77 -5.46 16.87 2.45
CA ILE A 77 -4.27 17.74 2.36
C ILE A 77 -3.62 17.50 1.00
N THR A 78 -3.43 18.58 0.26
CA THR A 78 -2.80 18.55 -1.06
C THR A 78 -1.67 19.56 -1.11
N GLY A 79 -0.48 19.18 -1.59
CA GLY A 79 0.59 20.12 -1.91
C GLY A 79 0.38 20.77 -3.28
N GLN A 80 0.79 22.03 -3.40
CA GLN A 80 0.96 22.66 -4.70
C GLN A 80 1.96 21.88 -5.55
N VAL A 81 1.72 21.86 -6.86
CA VAL A 81 2.70 21.34 -7.81
C VAL A 81 3.96 22.21 -7.73
N PRO A 82 5.14 21.66 -7.38
CA PRO A 82 6.35 22.44 -7.28
C PRO A 82 6.79 22.96 -8.66
N ALA A 83 7.23 24.21 -8.71
CA ALA A 83 7.91 24.73 -9.89
C ALA A 83 9.29 24.05 -10.05
N ALA A 84 9.91 24.19 -11.22
CA ALA A 84 11.26 23.67 -11.46
C ALA A 84 12.24 24.17 -10.38
N GLY A 85 12.92 23.22 -9.72
CA GLY A 85 13.85 23.49 -8.61
C GLY A 85 13.20 23.62 -7.22
N GLN A 86 11.88 23.56 -7.11
CA GLN A 86 11.19 23.41 -5.82
C GLN A 86 10.95 21.93 -5.50
N TYR A 87 10.87 21.64 -4.21
CA TYR A 87 10.45 20.35 -3.67
C TYR A 87 8.96 20.37 -3.27
N PRO A 88 8.28 19.21 -3.14
CA PRO A 88 6.91 19.14 -2.65
C PRO A 88 6.75 19.79 -1.26
N ALA A 89 5.53 20.23 -0.93
CA ALA A 89 5.25 20.65 0.44
C ALA A 89 5.62 19.51 1.40
N THR A 90 6.57 19.79 2.30
CA THR A 90 7.14 18.80 3.21
C THR A 90 6.46 18.89 4.56
N ILE A 91 6.06 17.76 5.13
CA ILE A 91 5.56 17.65 6.50
C ILE A 91 6.59 16.85 7.30
N GLN A 92 7.06 17.43 8.40
CA GLN A 92 8.11 16.85 9.23
C GLN A 92 7.83 17.08 10.72
N PRO A 93 8.05 16.09 11.60
CA PRO A 93 7.85 16.25 13.03
C PRO A 93 8.97 17.09 13.67
N MET A 94 8.64 17.73 14.78
CA MET A 94 9.57 18.45 15.63
C MET A 94 9.15 18.26 17.10
N PRO A 95 10.10 18.14 18.05
CA PRO A 95 9.75 18.16 19.46
C PRO A 95 9.22 19.51 19.92
N GLY A 96 8.40 19.49 20.97
CA GLY A 96 7.96 20.69 21.67
C GLY A 96 9.11 21.44 22.33
N SER A 97 8.80 22.61 22.90
CA SER A 97 9.78 23.41 23.65
C SER A 97 10.35 22.71 24.88
N ASP A 98 9.71 21.65 25.35
CA ASP A 98 10.14 20.78 26.44
C ASP A 98 11.05 19.62 25.98
N GLY A 99 11.32 19.52 24.67
CA GLY A 99 12.12 18.46 24.06
C GLY A 99 11.35 17.14 23.86
N ALA A 100 10.05 17.09 24.16
CA ALA A 100 9.24 15.90 23.97
C ALA A 100 8.54 15.91 22.59
N LEU A 101 8.41 14.74 21.96
CA LEU A 101 7.58 14.57 20.78
C LEU A 101 6.12 14.41 21.17
N GLY A 102 5.24 15.24 20.60
CA GLY A 102 3.79 15.21 20.84
C GLY A 102 3.05 14.09 20.08
N PHE A 103 3.74 13.03 19.67
CA PHE A 103 3.20 11.89 18.93
C PHE A 103 3.15 10.68 19.87
N THR A 104 2.02 10.47 20.53
CA THR A 104 1.94 9.66 21.75
C THR A 104 1.22 8.33 21.58
N ASN A 105 0.35 8.21 20.58
CA ASN A 105 -0.32 6.95 20.30
C ASN A 105 0.68 5.92 19.78
N TRP A 106 0.50 4.65 20.09
CA TRP A 106 1.20 3.57 19.39
C TRP A 106 0.28 2.96 18.32
N PRO A 107 0.74 2.83 17.07
CA PRO A 107 1.99 3.34 16.54
C PRO A 107 1.97 4.88 16.45
N ASN A 108 3.11 5.52 16.71
CA ASN A 108 3.17 6.98 16.65
C ASN A 108 3.27 7.43 15.19
N GLY A 109 2.45 8.41 14.80
CA GLY A 109 2.35 8.80 13.41
C GLY A 109 1.60 10.09 13.17
N ASN A 110 1.66 10.62 11.96
CA ASN A 110 1.09 11.93 11.65
C ASN A 110 -0.44 11.96 11.82
N PHE A 111 -1.12 10.87 11.44
CA PHE A 111 -2.58 10.81 11.43
C PHE A 111 -3.12 9.57 12.14
N GLN A 112 -4.03 9.79 13.10
CA GLN A 112 -4.79 8.74 13.77
C GLN A 112 -6.27 8.88 13.39
N VAL A 113 -6.83 7.93 12.65
CA VAL A 113 -8.20 7.98 12.10
C VAL A 113 -9.15 7.16 12.97
N TYR A 114 -9.95 7.81 13.80
CA TYR A 114 -10.89 7.18 14.73
C TYR A 114 -12.33 7.14 14.24
N GLY A 115 -12.70 8.04 13.32
CA GLY A 115 -14.08 8.14 12.84
C GLY A 115 -14.58 6.88 12.13
N THR A 116 -15.86 6.90 11.74
CA THR A 116 -16.47 5.87 10.90
C THR A 116 -16.77 6.46 9.53
N GLY A 117 -16.35 5.80 8.46
CA GLY A 117 -16.53 6.33 7.10
C GLY A 117 -15.69 7.58 6.80
N THR A 118 -14.67 7.86 7.60
CA THR A 118 -13.77 9.01 7.45
C THR A 118 -12.87 8.82 6.24
N VAL A 119 -12.71 9.86 5.43
CA VAL A 119 -11.81 9.86 4.26
C VAL A 119 -10.61 10.75 4.54
N LEU A 120 -9.41 10.16 4.57
CA LEU A 120 -8.14 10.88 4.58
C LEU A 120 -7.52 10.83 3.18
N THR A 121 -7.26 12.00 2.59
CA THR A 121 -6.57 12.12 1.30
C THR A 121 -5.29 12.92 1.46
N LEU A 122 -4.16 12.38 1.00
CA LEU A 122 -2.83 12.99 1.03
C LEU A 122 -2.25 12.98 -0.39
N LYS A 123 -1.99 14.17 -0.95
CA LYS A 123 -1.61 14.31 -2.37
C LYS A 123 -0.50 15.31 -2.63
N ASN A 124 0.45 15.00 -3.51
CA ASN A 124 1.54 15.91 -3.90
C ASN A 124 2.37 16.41 -2.70
N LEU A 125 2.62 15.52 -1.72
CA LEU A 125 3.31 15.85 -0.48
C LEU A 125 4.64 15.09 -0.38
N LEU A 126 5.51 15.60 0.48
CA LEU A 126 6.66 14.87 0.99
C LEU A 126 6.47 14.72 2.51
N PHE A 127 6.46 13.49 3.00
CA PHE A 127 6.49 13.18 4.42
C PHE A 127 7.86 12.67 4.80
N ASN A 128 8.45 13.30 5.80
CA ASN A 128 9.68 12.85 6.42
C ASN A 128 9.38 12.51 7.89
N GLY A 129 9.46 11.23 8.25
CA GLY A 129 9.15 10.78 9.61
C GLY A 129 10.26 11.10 10.63
N THR A 130 11.43 11.56 10.19
CA THR A 130 12.53 11.96 11.08
C THR A 130 12.30 13.34 11.69
N ALA A 131 12.38 13.43 13.02
CA ALA A 131 12.33 14.70 13.73
C ALA A 131 13.48 15.61 13.30
N VAL A 132 13.21 16.91 13.12
CA VAL A 132 14.21 17.89 12.66
C VAL A 132 15.45 17.99 13.56
N ASP A 133 15.32 17.70 14.84
CA ASP A 133 16.42 17.68 15.81
C ASP A 133 17.06 16.29 15.98
N GLN A 134 16.62 15.31 15.18
CA GLN A 134 17.10 13.94 15.15
C GLN A 134 16.83 13.16 16.45
N SER A 135 15.91 13.65 17.29
CA SER A 135 15.57 12.99 18.56
C SER A 135 14.79 11.69 18.38
N ALA A 136 14.03 11.54 17.29
CA ALA A 136 13.33 10.31 16.96
C ALA A 136 12.92 10.22 15.49
N VAL A 137 12.36 9.06 15.15
CA VAL A 137 11.70 8.75 13.88
C VAL A 137 10.29 8.26 14.20
N LEU A 138 9.30 8.73 13.44
CA LEU A 138 7.91 8.27 13.58
C LEU A 138 7.76 6.83 13.09
N GLN A 139 6.89 6.09 13.75
CA GLN A 139 6.62 4.70 13.43
C GLN A 139 5.74 4.57 12.19
N SER A 140 4.73 5.41 12.02
CA SER A 140 3.89 5.34 10.83
C SER A 140 3.40 6.69 10.32
N LEU A 141 2.93 6.74 9.07
CA LEU A 141 2.27 7.93 8.54
C LEU A 141 0.80 7.98 8.96
N VAL A 142 0.03 6.91 8.72
CA VAL A 142 -1.41 6.85 9.03
C VAL A 142 -1.77 5.58 9.82
N ASN A 143 -2.57 5.72 10.87
CA ASN A 143 -3.17 4.60 11.59
C ASN A 143 -4.69 4.73 11.62
N THR A 144 -5.43 3.76 11.07
CA THR A 144 -6.89 3.70 11.18
C THR A 144 -7.34 2.82 12.35
N ARG A 145 -8.30 3.30 13.12
CA ARG A 145 -8.84 2.63 14.31
C ARG A 145 -10.35 2.45 14.27
N GLY A 146 -11.05 3.31 13.54
CA GLY A 146 -12.48 3.16 13.27
C GLY A 146 -12.76 2.27 12.04
N GLU A 147 -14.03 2.21 11.66
CA GLU A 147 -14.53 1.30 10.63
C GLU A 147 -14.90 2.04 9.32
N PHE A 148 -14.82 1.35 8.18
CA PHE A 148 -15.21 1.86 6.86
C PHE A 148 -14.45 3.13 6.42
N ASN A 149 -13.31 3.42 7.04
CA ASN A 149 -12.48 4.56 6.72
C ASN A 149 -11.72 4.33 5.43
N LYS A 150 -11.39 5.42 4.73
CA LYS A 150 -10.65 5.39 3.48
C LYS A 150 -9.42 6.26 3.57
N VAL A 151 -8.26 5.67 3.34
CA VAL A 151 -6.98 6.37 3.24
C VAL A 151 -6.53 6.33 1.79
N HIS A 152 -6.35 7.52 1.21
CA HIS A 152 -5.90 7.69 -0.18
C HIS A 152 -4.62 8.52 -0.21
N ILE A 153 -3.53 7.89 -0.66
CA ILE A 153 -2.22 8.51 -0.82
C ILE A 153 -1.88 8.47 -2.31
N ASP A 154 -1.59 9.64 -2.88
CA ASP A 154 -1.30 9.73 -4.31
C ASP A 154 -0.21 10.77 -4.58
N HIS A 155 0.69 10.50 -5.52
CA HIS A 155 1.80 11.41 -5.87
C HIS A 155 2.61 11.90 -4.65
N THR A 156 2.86 11.01 -3.68
CA THR A 156 3.45 11.39 -2.40
C THR A 156 4.76 10.64 -2.16
N VAL A 157 5.74 11.33 -1.57
CA VAL A 157 6.96 10.72 -1.04
C VAL A 157 6.80 10.50 0.45
N ILE A 158 7.06 9.28 0.91
CA ILE A 158 7.09 8.91 2.32
C ILE A 158 8.48 8.38 2.62
N SER A 159 9.25 9.09 3.43
CA SER A 159 10.63 8.73 3.76
C SER A 159 10.84 8.70 5.25
N ASN A 160 11.77 7.85 5.69
CA ASN A 160 12.29 7.82 7.06
C ASN A 160 11.20 7.58 8.10
N TYR A 161 10.48 6.46 7.98
CA TYR A 161 9.57 5.96 9.00
C TYR A 161 10.09 4.62 9.54
N ASP A 162 9.94 4.37 10.83
CA ASP A 162 10.42 3.13 11.43
C ASP A 162 9.58 1.94 10.89
N LEU A 163 8.25 2.09 10.77
CA LEU A 163 7.34 0.96 10.54
C LEU A 163 6.48 1.04 9.29
N TRP A 164 5.49 1.92 9.20
CA TRP A 164 4.42 1.79 8.18
C TRP A 164 4.07 3.07 7.46
N VAL A 165 3.70 2.96 6.19
CA VAL A 165 2.88 4.01 5.57
C VAL A 165 1.48 3.99 6.17
N HIS A 166 0.87 2.81 6.29
CA HIS A 166 -0.48 2.65 6.82
C HIS A 166 -0.62 1.43 7.75
N ALA A 167 -1.30 1.58 8.88
CA ALA A 167 -1.74 0.43 9.68
C ALA A 167 -3.23 0.54 9.99
N THR A 168 -3.95 -0.57 9.96
CA THR A 168 -5.35 -0.62 10.39
C THR A 168 -5.52 -1.50 11.62
N PHE A 169 -6.25 -0.97 12.60
CA PHE A 169 -6.76 -1.64 13.80
C PHE A 169 -8.29 -1.72 13.79
N GLY A 170 -8.94 -0.97 12.90
CA GLY A 170 -10.39 -1.00 12.69
C GLY A 170 -10.81 -1.86 11.50
N GLN A 171 -12.11 -2.02 11.30
CA GLN A 171 -12.65 -3.01 10.36
C GLN A 171 -13.08 -2.38 9.02
N ARG A 172 -12.91 -3.15 7.94
CA ARG A 172 -13.39 -2.85 6.59
C ARG A 172 -12.90 -1.49 6.07
N ASN A 173 -11.64 -1.19 6.35
CA ASN A 173 -11.03 0.04 5.89
C ASN A 173 -10.51 -0.13 4.46
N ASP A 174 -10.44 0.98 3.73
CA ASP A 174 -9.85 1.08 2.40
C ASP A 174 -8.47 1.73 2.52
N PHE A 175 -7.45 1.08 1.96
CA PHE A 175 -6.13 1.70 1.77
C PHE A 175 -5.77 1.70 0.29
N ILE A 176 -5.59 2.91 -0.26
CA ILE A 176 -5.26 3.14 -1.66
C ILE A 176 -4.01 4.01 -1.72
N MET A 177 -2.94 3.46 -2.26
CA MET A 177 -1.68 4.16 -2.51
C MET A 177 -1.29 4.06 -3.98
N THR A 178 -1.14 5.21 -4.65
CA THR A 178 -0.83 5.26 -6.08
C THR A 178 0.27 6.27 -6.40
N ASN A 179 1.03 6.04 -7.47
CA ASN A 179 1.99 7.01 -8.04
C ASN A 179 2.97 7.58 -6.99
N SER A 180 3.35 6.79 -5.99
CA SER A 180 4.02 7.28 -4.79
C SER A 180 5.36 6.59 -4.58
N VAL A 181 6.22 7.18 -3.75
CA VAL A 181 7.48 6.55 -3.34
C VAL A 181 7.50 6.42 -1.83
N ALA A 182 7.76 5.20 -1.35
CA ALA A 182 8.06 4.96 0.06
C ALA A 182 9.49 4.40 0.16
N LYS A 183 10.35 5.08 0.90
CA LYS A 183 11.77 4.70 1.03
C LYS A 183 12.31 4.86 2.45
N ALA A 184 13.48 4.27 2.68
CA ALA A 184 14.30 4.52 3.86
C ALA A 184 13.61 4.10 5.18
N PHE A 185 13.05 2.88 5.21
CA PHE A 185 12.50 2.28 6.43
C PHE A 185 13.58 1.51 7.16
N THR A 186 13.85 1.89 8.40
CA THR A 186 15.06 1.49 9.14
C THR A 186 14.77 0.74 10.43
N GLY A 187 13.50 0.78 10.88
CA GLY A 187 13.02 0.26 12.14
C GLY A 187 13.81 0.75 13.35
N TYR A 188 13.52 0.17 14.51
CA TYR A 188 14.15 0.58 15.76
C TYR A 188 15.52 -0.09 15.95
N PRO A 189 16.53 0.63 16.46
CA PRO A 189 17.80 0.05 16.90
C PRO A 189 17.55 -1.06 17.93
N ASN A 190 18.36 -2.11 17.91
CA ASN A 190 18.20 -3.31 18.74
C ASN A 190 16.84 -4.02 18.58
N GLY A 191 16.09 -3.69 17.53
CA GLY A 191 14.74 -4.18 17.28
C GLY A 191 14.69 -5.16 16.11
N GLN A 192 13.67 -6.01 16.11
CA GLN A 192 13.42 -6.99 15.05
C GLN A 192 13.10 -6.30 13.71
N TYR A 193 13.38 -6.98 12.61
CA TYR A 193 12.88 -6.58 11.29
C TYR A 193 11.36 -6.54 11.28
N PHE A 194 10.85 -5.33 11.20
CA PHE A 194 9.44 -5.06 11.36
C PHE A 194 9.10 -3.82 10.55
N GLY A 195 7.94 -3.83 9.89
CA GLY A 195 7.47 -2.69 9.13
C GLY A 195 7.62 -2.79 7.61
N GLY A 196 6.86 -1.97 6.92
CA GLY A 196 6.96 -1.70 5.49
C GLY A 196 5.87 -0.74 5.04
N ILE A 197 5.04 -1.14 4.09
CA ILE A 197 4.03 -0.27 3.50
C ILE A 197 2.77 -0.32 4.34
N THR A 198 2.24 -1.52 4.55
CA THR A 198 0.97 -1.68 5.24
C THR A 198 0.93 -2.86 6.19
N TRP A 199 0.20 -2.69 7.30
CA TRP A 199 -0.15 -3.78 8.19
C TRP A 199 -1.63 -3.78 8.56
N GLY A 200 -2.29 -4.89 8.24
CA GLY A 200 -3.62 -5.21 8.74
C GLY A 200 -4.15 -6.49 8.14
N GLY A 201 -5.43 -6.46 7.77
CA GLY A 201 -6.15 -7.60 7.23
C GLY A 201 -6.36 -8.71 8.27
N GLY A 202 -6.73 -8.44 9.51
CA GLY A 202 -7.19 -9.46 10.47
C GLY A 202 -6.31 -9.73 11.69
N SER A 203 -6.63 -10.80 12.43
CA SER A 203 -6.05 -11.14 13.75
C SER A 203 -6.36 -10.07 14.82
N TRP A 204 -5.36 -9.66 15.61
CA TRP A 204 -5.45 -8.52 16.54
C TRP A 204 -5.40 -7.16 15.83
N MET A 205 -5.18 -7.17 14.52
CA MET A 205 -5.21 -6.00 13.66
C MET A 205 -6.53 -5.92 12.88
N GLY A 206 -6.78 -4.75 12.29
CA GLY A 206 -7.99 -4.42 11.58
C GLY A 206 -8.10 -5.10 10.21
N THR A 207 -9.25 -5.01 9.54
CA THR A 207 -9.51 -5.68 8.24
C THR A 207 -9.55 -4.69 7.07
N TYR A 208 -9.28 -5.19 5.86
CA TYR A 208 -9.39 -4.40 4.63
C TYR A 208 -10.63 -4.80 3.81
N ASP A 209 -11.45 -3.83 3.41
CA ASP A 209 -12.38 -4.06 2.30
C ASP A 209 -11.61 -3.94 0.99
N THR A 210 -10.99 -2.79 0.74
CA THR A 210 -10.16 -2.55 -0.43
C THR A 210 -8.71 -2.24 -0.08
N LEU A 211 -7.77 -2.94 -0.71
CA LEU A 211 -6.34 -2.67 -0.64
C LEU A 211 -5.78 -2.51 -2.05
N ILE A 212 -5.35 -1.31 -2.41
CA ILE A 212 -4.80 -0.99 -3.72
C ILE A 212 -3.45 -0.32 -3.54
N ILE A 213 -2.40 -0.92 -4.08
CA ILE A 213 -1.05 -0.35 -4.14
C ILE A 213 -0.60 -0.43 -5.59
N GLU A 214 -0.52 0.70 -6.28
CA GLU A 214 -0.21 0.71 -7.72
C GLU A 214 0.75 1.81 -8.15
N ASN A 215 1.47 1.55 -9.25
CA ASN A 215 2.35 2.54 -9.89
C ASN A 215 3.32 3.21 -8.91
N SER A 216 3.80 2.46 -7.92
CA SER A 216 4.56 3.02 -6.80
C SER A 216 5.91 2.34 -6.65
N THR A 217 6.86 3.05 -6.05
CA THR A 217 8.20 2.55 -5.78
C THR A 217 8.46 2.42 -4.30
N PHE A 218 9.04 1.28 -3.94
CA PHE A 218 9.37 0.92 -2.58
C PHE A 218 10.85 0.57 -2.54
N ASN A 219 11.64 1.29 -1.76
CA ASN A 219 13.06 1.02 -1.63
C ASN A 219 13.52 1.01 -0.19
N HIS A 220 14.33 0.02 0.17
CA HIS A 220 14.80 -0.15 1.53
C HIS A 220 13.63 -0.30 2.52
N ILE A 221 13.03 -1.49 2.50
CA ILE A 221 12.01 -1.90 3.47
C ILE A 221 12.62 -2.94 4.40
N GLN A 222 12.70 -2.63 5.69
CA GLN A 222 13.38 -3.49 6.66
C GLN A 222 12.55 -4.73 7.07
N GLY A 223 11.23 -4.60 7.23
CA GLY A 223 10.36 -5.75 7.51
C GLY A 223 9.66 -6.24 6.23
N GLU A 224 8.40 -6.66 6.37
CA GLU A 224 7.57 -7.01 5.24
C GLU A 224 6.88 -5.81 4.58
N GLY A 225 6.81 -5.80 3.25
CA GLY A 225 6.17 -4.72 2.49
C GLY A 225 4.66 -4.60 2.75
N VAL A 226 3.90 -5.63 2.40
CA VAL A 226 2.43 -5.64 2.40
C VAL A 226 1.97 -6.77 3.31
N VAL A 227 1.64 -6.43 4.56
CA VAL A 227 1.20 -7.39 5.57
C VAL A 227 -0.32 -7.47 5.61
N ILE A 228 -0.82 -8.64 5.20
CA ILE A 228 -2.25 -9.00 5.18
C ILE A 228 -2.40 -10.32 5.92
N PHE A 229 -3.01 -10.30 7.12
CA PHE A 229 -3.13 -11.52 7.93
C PHE A 229 -4.08 -12.57 7.36
N SER A 230 -5.25 -12.15 6.90
CA SER A 230 -6.33 -13.02 6.43
C SER A 230 -7.41 -12.28 5.62
N ASP A 231 -7.64 -11.00 5.91
CA ASP A 231 -8.90 -10.32 5.62
C ASP A 231 -8.72 -9.17 4.65
N VAL A 232 -8.81 -9.49 3.36
CA VAL A 232 -8.91 -8.52 2.28
C VAL A 232 -10.00 -8.94 1.29
N ASP A 233 -11.00 -8.09 1.05
CA ASP A 233 -12.06 -8.42 0.08
C ASP A 233 -11.62 -8.12 -1.35
N HIS A 234 -10.89 -7.01 -1.56
CA HIS A 234 -10.38 -6.56 -2.85
C HIS A 234 -8.92 -6.09 -2.77
N GLY A 235 -7.98 -7.03 -2.89
CA GLY A 235 -6.54 -6.75 -2.88
C GLY A 235 -5.91 -6.65 -4.27
N ARG A 236 -5.16 -5.58 -4.54
CA ARG A 236 -4.40 -5.39 -5.78
C ARG A 236 -3.05 -4.70 -5.52
N VAL A 237 -1.98 -5.35 -5.94
CA VAL A 237 -0.60 -4.86 -5.96
C VAL A 237 -0.12 -4.94 -7.41
N ASP A 238 -0.16 -3.82 -8.13
CA ASP A 238 -0.01 -3.77 -9.59
C ASP A 238 0.98 -2.70 -10.05
N HIS A 239 1.89 -3.02 -10.98
CA HIS A 239 2.85 -2.06 -11.53
C HIS A 239 3.67 -1.31 -10.46
N ASN A 240 4.20 -2.03 -9.47
CA ASN A 240 5.09 -1.44 -8.47
C ASN A 240 6.52 -1.95 -8.63
N THR A 241 7.50 -1.09 -8.33
CA THR A 241 8.89 -1.49 -8.19
C THR A 241 9.24 -1.63 -6.72
N PHE A 242 9.52 -2.84 -6.26
CA PHE A 242 10.07 -3.13 -4.95
C PHE A 242 11.54 -3.43 -5.10
N ALA A 243 12.38 -2.66 -4.43
CA ALA A 243 13.82 -2.85 -4.39
C ALA A 243 14.29 -2.95 -2.94
N ASN A 244 15.22 -3.86 -2.65
CA ASN A 244 15.90 -3.90 -1.36
C ASN A 244 14.92 -4.09 -0.18
N VAL A 245 14.05 -5.10 -0.29
CA VAL A 245 13.12 -5.50 0.78
C VAL A 245 13.74 -6.67 1.53
N ILE A 246 14.08 -6.46 2.81
CA ILE A 246 14.81 -7.44 3.62
C ILE A 246 13.96 -8.70 3.83
N MET A 247 12.67 -8.57 4.16
CA MET A 247 11.77 -9.71 4.35
C MET A 247 10.85 -9.96 3.15
N ASN A 248 9.63 -10.46 3.39
CA ASN A 248 8.65 -10.74 2.35
C ASN A 248 8.06 -9.44 1.81
N VAL A 249 7.85 -9.35 0.49
CA VAL A 249 7.07 -8.22 -0.03
C VAL A 249 5.59 -8.37 0.32
N VAL A 250 5.05 -9.58 0.24
CA VAL A 250 3.67 -9.87 0.65
C VAL A 250 3.71 -10.90 1.76
N TRP A 251 3.06 -10.59 2.88
CA TRP A 251 2.99 -11.52 4.00
C TRP A 251 2.12 -12.72 3.71
N TYR A 252 2.55 -13.87 4.21
CA TYR A 252 2.27 -15.13 3.54
C TYR A 252 1.18 -16.00 4.19
N ARG A 253 0.58 -15.63 5.32
CA ARG A 253 -0.48 -16.46 5.94
C ARG A 253 -1.85 -15.86 5.74
N GLY A 254 -2.87 -16.73 5.79
CA GLY A 254 -4.30 -16.45 5.87
C GLY A 254 -4.95 -15.64 4.74
N HIS A 255 -4.21 -14.83 3.99
CA HIS A 255 -4.74 -13.93 2.96
C HIS A 255 -5.62 -14.68 1.94
N ASN A 256 -6.67 -14.02 1.44
CA ASN A 256 -7.76 -14.65 0.68
C ASN A 256 -7.98 -14.06 -0.73
N ASN A 257 -8.03 -12.74 -0.93
CA ASN A 257 -8.31 -12.13 -2.24
C ASN A 257 -7.25 -11.09 -2.66
N LEU A 258 -6.23 -11.53 -3.38
CA LEU A 258 -5.09 -10.68 -3.70
C LEU A 258 -4.55 -10.91 -5.11
N TRP A 259 -4.44 -9.83 -5.89
CA TRP A 259 -3.82 -9.86 -7.21
C TRP A 259 -2.49 -9.12 -7.17
N VAL A 260 -1.40 -9.85 -7.33
CA VAL A 260 -0.04 -9.33 -7.39
C VAL A 260 0.46 -9.50 -8.83
N ARG A 261 0.51 -8.41 -9.60
CA ARG A 261 0.85 -8.49 -11.01
C ARG A 261 1.64 -7.33 -11.56
N ASN A 262 2.35 -7.55 -12.67
CA ASN A 262 3.12 -6.51 -13.36
C ASN A 262 4.14 -5.80 -12.46
N ASN A 263 4.56 -6.39 -11.34
CA ASN A 263 5.51 -5.77 -10.42
C ASN A 263 6.94 -6.16 -10.80
N LEU A 264 7.89 -5.31 -10.41
CA LEU A 264 9.32 -5.61 -10.42
C LEU A 264 9.80 -5.82 -8.98
N PHE A 265 10.37 -7.00 -8.69
CA PHE A 265 10.91 -7.37 -7.38
C PHE A 265 12.43 -7.53 -7.47
N TYR A 266 13.17 -6.49 -7.09
CA TYR A 266 14.62 -6.46 -7.12
C TYR A 266 15.20 -6.62 -5.71
N ASN A 267 16.08 -7.59 -5.47
CA ASN A 267 16.68 -7.84 -4.15
C ASN A 267 15.66 -7.99 -3.00
N THR A 268 14.59 -8.73 -3.23
CA THR A 268 13.56 -9.00 -2.21
C THR A 268 13.86 -10.28 -1.44
N LYS A 269 13.48 -10.34 -0.16
CA LYS A 269 13.97 -11.34 0.80
C LYS A 269 15.49 -11.37 0.90
N SER A 270 16.07 -10.20 1.12
CA SER A 270 17.51 -10.01 1.19
C SER A 270 18.14 -10.36 2.55
N HIS A 271 17.40 -10.93 3.51
CA HIS A 271 17.93 -11.37 4.81
C HIS A 271 18.81 -12.64 4.78
N MET A 272 18.89 -13.34 3.64
CA MET A 272 19.61 -14.62 3.47
C MET A 272 19.02 -15.75 4.34
N GLN A 273 18.45 -16.77 3.71
CA GLN A 273 17.63 -17.77 4.41
C GLN A 273 18.45 -18.96 4.92
N SER A 274 18.14 -19.43 6.13
CA SER A 274 18.69 -20.63 6.75
C SER A 274 17.59 -21.68 7.05
N THR A 275 17.95 -22.81 7.69
CA THR A 275 17.04 -23.96 7.86
C THR A 275 16.11 -23.78 9.06
N TYR A 276 16.59 -23.20 10.15
CA TYR A 276 15.86 -22.97 11.39
C TYR A 276 16.08 -21.54 11.84
N ASP A 277 15.35 -20.63 11.21
CA ASP A 277 15.43 -19.24 11.58
C ASP A 277 14.74 -19.02 12.96
N ILE A 278 15.42 -18.30 13.83
CA ILE A 278 15.15 -18.23 15.28
C ILE A 278 13.96 -17.34 15.62
N SER A 279 13.34 -17.67 16.75
CA SER A 279 12.34 -16.84 17.43
C SER A 279 12.75 -15.37 17.49
N GLY A 280 11.97 -14.51 16.84
CA GLY A 280 12.18 -13.07 16.81
C GLY A 280 12.55 -12.50 15.45
N TRP A 281 12.81 -13.34 14.44
CA TRP A 281 13.03 -12.90 13.06
C TRP A 281 11.77 -12.80 12.22
N GLY A 282 10.63 -13.29 12.70
CA GLY A 282 9.44 -13.46 11.86
C GLY A 282 9.56 -14.59 10.83
N VAL A 283 10.55 -15.48 10.95
CA VAL A 283 10.69 -16.68 10.12
C VAL A 283 10.56 -17.91 11.03
N TRP A 284 9.51 -18.71 10.78
CA TRP A 284 8.96 -19.62 11.79
C TRP A 284 8.94 -21.09 11.35
N HIS A 285 9.44 -21.39 10.16
CA HIS A 285 9.16 -22.66 9.48
C HIS A 285 10.39 -23.24 8.79
N PRO A 286 10.63 -24.56 8.92
CA PRO A 286 11.67 -25.24 8.17
C PRO A 286 11.45 -25.11 6.65
N GLY A 287 12.50 -24.77 5.92
CA GLY A 287 12.50 -24.72 4.44
C GLY A 287 12.53 -23.30 3.87
N GLY A 288 12.99 -23.17 2.62
CA GLY A 288 13.11 -21.87 1.97
C GLY A 288 11.78 -21.35 1.45
N HIS A 289 11.47 -20.09 1.72
CA HIS A 289 10.17 -19.51 1.41
C HIS A 289 10.07 -18.95 -0.03
N GLY A 290 11.15 -18.91 -0.82
CA GLY A 290 11.16 -18.30 -2.17
C GLY A 290 10.73 -16.82 -2.14
N LYS A 291 10.43 -16.13 -3.25
CA LYS A 291 9.98 -14.72 -3.23
C LYS A 291 8.54 -14.55 -2.74
N MET A 292 7.67 -15.49 -3.10
CA MET A 292 6.25 -15.51 -2.74
C MET A 292 5.93 -16.74 -1.88
N THR A 293 5.11 -16.54 -0.85
CA THR A 293 4.74 -17.62 0.06
C THR A 293 3.26 -17.53 0.39
N VAL A 294 2.58 -18.67 0.44
CA VAL A 294 1.19 -18.81 0.89
C VAL A 294 1.11 -19.92 1.91
N MET A 295 0.47 -19.66 3.04
CA MET A 295 0.29 -20.58 4.16
C MET A 295 -1.13 -20.50 4.75
N PRO A 296 -1.58 -21.57 5.42
CA PRO A 296 -2.75 -21.55 6.29
C PRO A 296 -2.60 -20.53 7.43
N ASP A 297 -3.72 -20.21 8.07
CA ASP A 297 -3.75 -19.39 9.29
C ASP A 297 -3.04 -20.13 10.44
N HIS A 298 -2.37 -19.39 11.33
CA HIS A 298 -1.64 -19.93 12.49
C HIS A 298 -2.53 -20.68 13.50
N THR A 299 -3.82 -20.35 13.58
CA THR A 299 -4.75 -20.97 14.54
C THR A 299 -5.63 -22.06 13.94
N LYS A 300 -5.68 -22.15 12.62
CA LYS A 300 -6.64 -23.00 11.90
C LYS A 300 -5.96 -23.52 10.64
N GLU A 301 -6.04 -24.84 10.42
CA GLU A 301 -5.80 -25.41 9.10
C GLU A 301 -6.67 -24.69 8.05
N ASP A 302 -6.38 -24.85 6.75
CA ASP A 302 -7.19 -24.22 5.72
C ASP A 302 -8.68 -24.55 5.94
N THR A 303 -9.44 -23.53 6.35
CA THR A 303 -10.78 -23.65 6.89
C THR A 303 -11.66 -22.54 6.35
N VAL A 304 -12.96 -22.69 6.60
CA VAL A 304 -13.91 -21.62 6.45
C VAL A 304 -13.95 -20.84 7.76
N VAL A 305 -13.46 -19.61 7.76
CA VAL A 305 -13.57 -18.68 8.88
C VAL A 305 -14.89 -17.95 8.77
N HIS A 306 -15.71 -18.08 9.80
CA HIS A 306 -16.95 -17.33 9.95
C HIS A 306 -16.70 -16.15 10.89
N ASN A 307 -16.98 -14.96 10.40
CA ASN A 307 -16.87 -13.77 11.23
C ASN A 307 -18.09 -13.51 12.09
N PRO A 308 -17.92 -12.74 13.18
CA PRO A 308 -19.04 -12.20 13.96
C PRO A 308 -20.03 -11.36 13.14
N ASP A 309 -19.59 -10.78 12.02
CA ASP A 309 -20.40 -9.96 11.11
C ASP A 309 -21.12 -10.76 9.99
N GLY A 310 -20.97 -12.09 10.00
CA GLY A 310 -21.57 -13.00 9.03
C GLY A 310 -20.79 -13.19 7.73
N GLN A 311 -19.61 -12.56 7.56
CA GLN A 311 -18.72 -12.88 6.45
C GLN A 311 -18.15 -14.30 6.58
N VAL A 312 -17.96 -14.93 5.42
CA VAL A 312 -17.45 -16.30 5.30
C VAL A 312 -16.19 -16.25 4.45
N TRP A 313 -15.04 -16.46 5.07
CA TRP A 313 -13.76 -16.49 4.38
C TRP A 313 -13.30 -17.92 4.23
N ASN A 314 -13.11 -18.33 2.99
CA ASN A 314 -12.77 -19.71 2.70
C ASN A 314 -11.30 -19.80 2.27
N HIS A 315 -10.42 -20.14 3.22
CA HIS A 315 -9.00 -20.36 2.94
C HIS A 315 -8.75 -21.57 2.02
N MET A 316 -9.74 -22.45 1.83
CA MET A 316 -9.69 -23.53 0.82
C MET A 316 -10.09 -23.06 -0.58
N ASN A 317 -10.70 -21.89 -0.72
CA ASN A 317 -11.17 -21.33 -1.98
C ASN A 317 -10.74 -19.86 -2.12
N ARG A 318 -9.45 -19.60 -1.88
CA ARG A 318 -8.83 -18.29 -2.04
C ARG A 318 -8.86 -17.83 -3.51
N ASN A 319 -8.56 -16.56 -3.75
CA ASN A 319 -8.43 -15.95 -5.06
C ASN A 319 -7.14 -15.11 -5.09
N ILE A 320 -6.00 -15.80 -4.99
CA ILE A 320 -4.66 -15.21 -5.01
C ILE A 320 -4.04 -15.43 -6.39
N LYS A 321 -3.53 -14.36 -7.00
CA LYS A 321 -2.94 -14.41 -8.34
C LYS A 321 -1.60 -13.72 -8.37
N TYR A 322 -0.56 -14.45 -8.76
CA TYR A 322 0.79 -13.94 -9.00
C TYR A 322 1.06 -13.93 -10.50
N TYR A 323 0.78 -12.84 -11.23
CA TYR A 323 0.84 -12.84 -12.70
C TYR A 323 1.82 -11.81 -13.27
N ASN A 324 2.59 -12.17 -14.30
CA ASN A 324 3.39 -11.23 -15.09
C ASN A 324 4.34 -10.37 -14.24
N ASN A 325 4.87 -10.91 -13.14
CA ASN A 325 5.87 -10.20 -12.34
C ASN A 325 7.28 -10.54 -12.84
N VAL A 326 8.21 -9.60 -12.68
CA VAL A 326 9.64 -9.86 -12.83
C VAL A 326 10.29 -9.82 -11.47
N TRP A 327 11.23 -10.71 -11.24
CA TRP A 327 12.07 -10.67 -10.06
C TRP A 327 13.52 -10.94 -10.42
N TRP A 328 14.43 -10.35 -9.65
CA TRP A 328 15.86 -10.52 -9.83
C TRP A 328 16.60 -10.29 -8.52
N ASP A 329 17.62 -11.11 -8.28
CA ASP A 329 18.59 -10.89 -7.22
C ASP A 329 19.92 -10.47 -7.86
N SER A 330 20.40 -9.31 -7.46
CA SER A 330 21.66 -8.73 -7.91
C SER A 330 22.87 -9.63 -7.62
N PRO A 331 23.98 -9.47 -8.36
CA PRO A 331 25.25 -10.11 -8.04
C PRO A 331 25.70 -9.90 -6.58
N GLU A 332 25.46 -8.71 -6.03
CA GLU A 332 25.77 -8.35 -4.64
C GLU A 332 24.99 -9.22 -3.64
N LEU A 333 23.67 -9.35 -3.84
CA LEU A 333 22.83 -10.18 -2.98
C LEU A 333 23.11 -11.68 -3.16
N THR A 334 23.36 -12.14 -4.38
CA THR A 334 23.65 -13.56 -4.61
C THR A 334 25.03 -13.96 -4.06
N ALA A 335 26.02 -13.08 -4.15
CA ALA A 335 27.30 -13.24 -3.46
C ALA A 335 27.06 -13.39 -1.96
N ALA A 336 26.30 -12.47 -1.35
CA ALA A 336 25.91 -12.51 0.07
C ALA A 336 25.28 -13.85 0.48
N MET A 337 24.29 -14.32 -0.28
CA MET A 337 23.60 -15.60 -0.05
C MET A 337 24.55 -16.81 -0.12
N SER A 338 25.61 -16.73 -0.93
CA SER A 338 26.53 -17.85 -1.17
C SER A 338 27.73 -17.91 -0.23
N THR A 339 28.19 -16.76 0.28
CA THR A 339 29.40 -16.68 1.12
C THR A 339 29.11 -16.59 2.61
N THR A 340 27.86 -16.37 2.99
CA THR A 340 27.42 -16.29 4.37
C THR A 340 27.69 -17.60 5.11
N THR A 341 28.33 -17.52 6.28
CA THR A 341 28.43 -18.64 7.22
C THR A 341 27.11 -18.85 7.96
N PRO A 342 26.74 -20.11 8.30
CA PRO A 342 25.57 -20.37 9.12
C PRO A 342 25.65 -19.70 10.49
N TRP A 343 24.49 -19.39 11.10
CA TRP A 343 24.46 -18.79 12.43
C TRP A 343 24.70 -19.84 13.51
N GLU A 344 25.29 -19.41 14.62
CA GLU A 344 25.50 -20.24 15.81
C GLU A 344 24.97 -19.50 17.03
N TRP A 345 24.35 -20.21 17.98
CA TRP A 345 23.81 -19.62 19.20
C TRP A 345 23.87 -20.56 20.38
N GLU A 346 23.88 -19.96 21.56
CA GLU A 346 23.87 -20.70 22.82
C GLU A 346 22.44 -21.09 23.20
N VAL A 347 22.16 -22.39 23.27
CA VAL A 347 20.94 -22.92 23.86
C VAL A 347 21.21 -23.34 25.29
N ILE A 348 20.51 -22.69 26.21
CA ILE A 348 20.52 -23.05 27.63
C ILE A 348 19.34 -23.98 27.91
N THR A 349 19.65 -25.23 28.25
CA THR A 349 18.64 -26.22 28.66
C THR A 349 18.75 -26.44 30.16
N THR A 350 17.66 -26.21 30.88
CA THR A 350 17.58 -26.49 32.33
C THR A 350 16.69 -27.72 32.54
N SER A 351 17.25 -28.78 33.12
CA SER A 351 16.52 -29.96 33.57
C SER A 351 16.48 -30.00 35.09
N VAL A 352 15.33 -30.40 35.64
CA VAL A 352 15.15 -30.59 37.08
C VAL A 352 14.86 -32.07 37.31
N ASP A 353 15.80 -32.78 37.92
CA ASP A 353 15.62 -34.17 38.34
C ASP A 353 15.12 -34.19 39.78
N SER A 354 14.01 -34.87 40.02
CA SER A 354 13.47 -35.07 41.36
C SER A 354 13.73 -36.48 41.86
N THR A 355 14.31 -36.61 43.05
CA THR A 355 14.54 -37.88 43.73
C THR A 355 13.68 -37.94 44.99
N ASP A 356 12.86 -38.99 45.13
CA ASP A 356 12.15 -39.30 46.38
C ASP A 356 13.14 -39.91 47.38
N ASN A 357 13.28 -39.29 48.55
CA ASN A 357 14.22 -39.73 49.58
C ASN A 357 13.68 -40.90 50.42
N GLY A 358 12.43 -41.32 50.20
CA GLY A 358 11.80 -42.45 50.89
C GLY A 358 11.31 -42.14 52.31
N ASP A 359 11.45 -40.90 52.78
CA ASP A 359 10.94 -40.39 54.06
C ASP A 359 9.76 -39.42 53.91
N GLY A 360 9.22 -39.30 52.69
CA GLY A 360 8.19 -38.34 52.32
C GLY A 360 8.73 -36.97 51.90
N THR A 361 10.06 -36.81 51.80
CA THR A 361 10.70 -35.61 51.22
C THR A 361 11.23 -35.87 49.81
N MET A 362 11.26 -34.82 48.99
CA MET A 362 11.78 -34.84 47.62
C MET A 362 13.01 -33.94 47.55
N THR A 363 14.05 -34.40 46.84
CA THR A 363 15.21 -33.59 46.46
C THR A 363 15.11 -33.24 44.98
N TYR A 364 15.32 -31.96 44.63
CA TYR A 364 15.33 -31.49 43.26
C TYR A 364 16.75 -31.06 42.89
N ASP A 365 17.35 -31.70 41.90
CA ASP A 365 18.64 -31.31 41.33
C ASP A 365 18.40 -30.59 40.00
N THR A 366 18.94 -29.38 39.87
CA THR A 366 18.77 -28.56 38.68
C THR A 366 20.07 -28.55 37.90
N THR A 367 20.09 -29.22 36.75
CA THR A 367 21.22 -29.17 35.82
C THR A 367 20.91 -28.16 34.73
N THR A 368 21.82 -27.20 34.54
CA THR A 368 21.76 -26.27 33.40
C THR A 368 22.93 -26.56 32.48
N VAL A 369 22.62 -26.89 31.22
CA VAL A 369 23.60 -27.13 30.17
C VAL A 369 23.48 -26.04 29.12
N SER A 370 24.61 -25.42 28.79
CA SER A 370 24.74 -24.57 27.61
C SER A 370 25.33 -25.40 26.47
N THR A 371 24.70 -25.33 25.30
CA THR A 371 25.22 -25.93 24.05
C THR A 371 25.16 -24.93 22.93
N MET A 372 26.25 -24.77 22.17
CA MET A 372 26.22 -24.06 20.90
C MET A 372 25.49 -24.92 19.86
N GLN A 373 24.38 -24.39 19.35
CA GLN A 373 23.69 -24.89 18.16
C GLN A 373 24.18 -24.10 16.95
N ALA A 374 24.27 -24.75 15.80
CA ALA A 374 24.58 -24.12 14.53
C ALA A 374 23.47 -24.46 13.53
N ASP A 375 23.01 -23.47 12.77
CA ASP A 375 22.05 -23.70 11.69
C ASP A 375 22.79 -24.02 10.39
N THR A 376 22.05 -24.13 9.30
CA THR A 376 22.58 -24.39 7.96
C THR A 376 21.93 -23.41 6.99
N MET A 377 22.77 -22.62 6.32
CA MET A 377 22.31 -21.75 5.23
C MET A 377 21.68 -22.59 4.12
N LEU A 378 20.57 -22.10 3.56
CA LEU A 378 19.96 -22.74 2.41
C LEU A 378 20.85 -22.55 1.17
N SER A 379 20.83 -23.50 0.24
CA SER A 379 21.55 -23.37 -1.02
C SER A 379 21.07 -22.13 -1.79
N LEU A 380 21.94 -21.50 -2.58
CA LEU A 380 21.57 -20.35 -3.43
C LEU A 380 20.33 -20.67 -4.28
N ALA A 381 20.26 -21.87 -4.87
CA ALA A 381 19.10 -22.31 -5.65
C ALA A 381 17.80 -22.39 -4.84
N THR A 382 17.88 -22.74 -3.56
CA THR A 382 16.72 -22.78 -2.66
C THR A 382 16.26 -21.38 -2.25
N GLN A 383 17.22 -20.46 -2.06
CA GLN A 383 16.95 -19.06 -1.75
C GLN A 383 16.36 -18.31 -2.97
N GLN A 384 16.82 -18.62 -4.18
CA GLN A 384 16.39 -18.04 -5.45
C GLN A 384 15.26 -18.84 -6.10
N ARG A 385 14.13 -18.96 -5.40
CA ARG A 385 12.89 -19.53 -5.96
C ARG A 385 11.83 -18.46 -6.07
N TRP A 386 10.99 -18.52 -7.10
CA TRP A 386 9.85 -17.62 -7.19
C TRP A 386 8.88 -17.80 -6.03
N TYR A 387 8.57 -19.04 -5.65
CA TYR A 387 7.73 -19.33 -4.49
C TYR A 387 8.26 -20.48 -3.64
N GLY A 388 7.88 -20.47 -2.37
CA GLY A 388 8.24 -21.49 -1.38
C GLY A 388 7.42 -22.77 -1.49
N ASP A 389 7.83 -23.77 -0.72
CA ASP A 389 7.23 -25.12 -0.76
C ASP A 389 5.74 -25.11 -0.38
N SER A 390 5.34 -24.26 0.57
CA SER A 390 3.93 -24.12 0.96
C SER A 390 3.04 -23.61 -0.18
N THR A 391 3.53 -22.67 -0.99
CA THR A 391 2.83 -22.19 -2.19
C THR A 391 2.75 -23.28 -3.24
N ALA A 392 3.84 -24.04 -3.44
CA ALA A 392 3.87 -25.15 -4.40
C ALA A 392 2.83 -26.22 -4.06
N VAL A 393 2.70 -26.58 -2.78
CA VAL A 393 1.66 -27.50 -2.29
C VAL A 393 0.26 -26.92 -2.53
N THR A 394 0.05 -25.64 -2.22
CA THR A 394 -1.25 -24.95 -2.40
C THR A 394 -1.68 -24.92 -3.86
N LEU A 395 -0.75 -24.65 -4.78
CA LEU A 395 -0.95 -24.73 -6.24
C LEU A 395 -1.33 -26.15 -6.68
N ALA A 396 -0.56 -27.16 -6.24
CA ALA A 396 -0.81 -28.56 -6.59
C ALA A 396 -2.16 -29.08 -6.09
N GLN A 397 -2.65 -28.55 -4.97
CA GLN A 397 -3.94 -28.86 -4.38
C GLN A 397 -5.10 -28.04 -4.93
N ASN A 398 -4.84 -27.11 -5.86
CA ASN A 398 -5.82 -26.18 -6.43
C ASN A 398 -6.60 -25.38 -5.35
N ARG A 399 -5.89 -24.92 -4.31
CA ARG A 399 -6.46 -24.19 -3.16
C ARG A 399 -6.51 -22.67 -3.39
N GLY A 400 -6.93 -22.26 -4.59
CA GLY A 400 -7.22 -20.84 -4.86
C GLY A 400 -6.01 -19.91 -5.03
N VAL A 401 -4.82 -20.48 -5.25
CA VAL A 401 -3.62 -19.74 -5.66
C VAL A 401 -3.35 -20.06 -7.13
N MET A 402 -3.01 -19.03 -7.90
CA MET A 402 -2.64 -19.15 -9.30
C MET A 402 -1.37 -18.35 -9.58
N GLU A 403 -0.53 -18.84 -10.48
CA GLU A 403 0.65 -18.14 -10.95
C GLU A 403 0.80 -18.31 -12.46
N MET A 404 1.30 -17.28 -13.15
CA MET A 404 1.44 -17.27 -14.60
C MET A 404 2.46 -16.21 -15.01
N ASN A 405 3.36 -16.54 -15.94
CA ASN A 405 4.29 -15.60 -16.58
C ASN A 405 5.15 -14.79 -15.60
N ASN A 406 5.53 -15.35 -14.45
CA ASN A 406 6.51 -14.71 -13.56
C ASN A 406 7.93 -15.04 -14.03
N LEU A 407 8.75 -14.02 -14.26
CA LEU A 407 10.05 -14.16 -14.91
C LEU A 407 11.20 -13.85 -13.95
N ASN A 408 12.20 -14.73 -13.91
CA ASN A 408 13.49 -14.45 -13.27
C ASN A 408 14.47 -13.94 -14.35
N VAL A 409 14.55 -12.63 -14.52
CA VAL A 409 15.35 -11.99 -15.56
C VAL A 409 15.97 -10.72 -15.01
N ASP A 410 17.24 -10.48 -15.37
CA ASP A 410 17.90 -9.23 -15.04
C ASP A 410 17.27 -8.08 -15.83
N PRO A 411 16.65 -7.09 -15.16
CA PRO A 411 16.13 -5.92 -15.86
C PRO A 411 17.25 -4.96 -16.32
N GLY A 412 18.48 -5.06 -15.78
CA GLY A 412 19.52 -4.06 -15.97
C GLY A 412 19.19 -2.75 -15.26
N LEU A 413 18.82 -2.84 -13.98
CA LEU A 413 18.39 -1.70 -13.15
C LEU A 413 19.54 -0.71 -12.91
N ASN A 414 19.27 0.59 -13.03
CA ASN A 414 20.22 1.68 -12.79
C ASN A 414 20.28 2.13 -11.32
N LEU A 415 19.90 1.25 -10.39
CA LEU A 415 19.95 1.55 -8.96
C LEU A 415 21.40 1.68 -8.50
N ASP A 416 21.72 2.79 -7.85
CA ASP A 416 23.03 2.98 -7.24
C ASP A 416 23.36 1.83 -6.27
N PRO A 417 24.50 1.13 -6.45
CA PRO A 417 24.91 0.01 -5.59
C PRO A 417 24.94 0.35 -4.10
N GLY A 418 25.15 1.61 -3.72
CA GLY A 418 25.17 2.04 -2.32
C GLY A 418 23.88 1.72 -1.56
N TYR A 419 22.72 1.79 -2.24
CA TYR A 419 21.43 1.38 -1.65
C TYR A 419 21.40 -0.11 -1.29
N ILE A 420 22.12 -0.94 -2.04
CA ILE A 420 22.20 -2.40 -1.83
C ILE A 420 23.23 -2.69 -0.76
N THR A 421 24.43 -2.12 -0.87
CA THR A 421 25.54 -2.41 0.04
C THR A 421 25.24 -1.97 1.46
N GLN A 422 24.58 -0.82 1.66
CA GLN A 422 24.24 -0.33 3.00
C GLN A 422 23.10 -1.13 3.65
N GLN A 423 22.11 -1.52 2.86
CA GLN A 423 21.06 -2.43 3.33
C GLN A 423 21.64 -3.78 3.75
N LEU A 424 22.50 -4.36 2.92
CA LEU A 424 23.17 -5.62 3.23
C LEU A 424 24.02 -5.49 4.49
N ALA A 425 24.82 -4.43 4.62
CA ALA A 425 25.66 -4.22 5.79
C ALA A 425 24.84 -4.10 7.09
N ARG A 426 23.74 -3.33 7.09
CA ARG A 426 22.79 -3.30 8.23
C ARG A 426 22.17 -4.68 8.49
N THR A 427 21.93 -5.44 7.43
CA THR A 427 21.38 -6.79 7.55
C THR A 427 22.37 -7.71 8.27
N TRP A 428 23.65 -7.58 7.99
CA TRP A 428 24.72 -8.35 8.62
C TRP A 428 24.95 -7.98 10.07
N ASP A 429 24.91 -6.69 10.38
CA ASP A 429 24.98 -6.19 11.75
C ASP A 429 23.89 -6.84 12.60
N PHE A 430 22.62 -6.74 12.19
CA PHE A 430 21.54 -7.42 12.92
C PHE A 430 21.69 -8.95 12.98
N ARG A 431 22.33 -9.59 12.00
CA ARG A 431 22.53 -11.04 11.99
C ARG A 431 23.56 -11.52 13.02
N ASP A 432 24.47 -10.68 13.48
CA ASP A 432 25.54 -11.13 14.36
C ASP A 432 25.07 -11.36 15.81
N ASN A 433 24.11 -10.56 16.28
CA ASN A 433 23.66 -10.54 17.67
C ASN A 433 22.17 -10.23 17.87
N LEU A 434 21.39 -10.15 16.78
CA LEU A 434 19.96 -9.78 16.76
C LEU A 434 19.70 -8.31 17.10
N ALA A 435 20.67 -7.45 16.88
CA ALA A 435 20.57 -6.03 17.10
C ALA A 435 21.31 -5.26 15.99
N SER A 436 20.68 -4.19 15.50
CA SER A 436 21.43 -3.20 14.73
C SER A 436 22.11 -2.25 15.71
N ASP A 437 23.34 -2.56 16.12
CA ASP A 437 24.05 -1.91 17.23
C ASP A 437 25.53 -1.60 16.97
N THR A 438 26.07 -1.92 15.79
CA THR A 438 27.40 -1.46 15.38
C THR A 438 27.31 -0.17 14.58
N PRO A 439 28.08 0.89 14.92
CA PRO A 439 28.14 2.09 14.10
C PRO A 439 28.48 1.79 12.63
N PRO A 440 27.75 2.36 11.63
CA PRO A 440 26.73 3.42 11.77
C PRO A 440 25.27 2.90 11.86
N PHE A 441 25.07 1.60 12.05
CA PHE A 441 23.76 0.95 12.04
C PHE A 441 23.04 0.99 13.40
N ASP A 442 23.72 1.44 14.46
CA ASP A 442 23.21 1.70 15.81
C ASP A 442 22.20 2.87 15.89
N THR A 443 21.78 3.40 14.75
CA THR A 443 20.84 4.51 14.62
C THR A 443 19.53 4.10 13.94
N ARG A 444 18.52 4.98 14.06
CA ARG A 444 17.23 4.86 13.35
C ARG A 444 17.30 5.44 11.94
N PHE A 445 18.43 5.97 11.51
CA PHE A 445 18.51 6.73 10.27
C PHE A 445 18.97 5.88 9.11
N TRP A 446 18.47 6.22 7.92
CA TRP A 446 18.84 5.51 6.71
C TRP A 446 20.25 5.93 6.29
N GLN A 447 21.16 4.98 6.12
CA GLN A 447 22.58 5.27 6.02
C GLN A 447 23.08 5.51 4.58
N TYR A 448 22.17 5.70 3.61
CA TYR A 448 22.54 5.95 2.22
C TYR A 448 21.67 7.00 1.53
N GLU A 449 22.14 8.24 1.55
CA GLU A 449 21.68 9.29 0.64
C GLU A 449 22.89 9.87 -0.08
N HIS A 450 22.69 10.40 -1.28
CA HIS A 450 23.79 10.82 -2.15
C HIS A 450 24.55 12.03 -1.56
N ASP A 451 23.87 12.91 -0.83
CA ASP A 451 24.45 14.04 -0.09
C ASP A 451 24.97 13.69 1.32
N ASN A 452 24.75 12.45 1.79
CA ASN A 452 24.97 11.99 3.17
C ASN A 452 24.13 12.71 4.24
N ASP A 453 23.08 13.44 3.87
CA ASP A 453 22.08 13.97 4.79
C ASP A 453 20.91 12.98 4.90
N TYR A 454 20.95 12.15 5.94
CA TYR A 454 19.91 11.16 6.22
C TYR A 454 18.74 11.72 7.03
N VAL A 455 18.76 13.02 7.33
CA VAL A 455 17.77 13.72 8.16
C VAL A 455 16.82 14.51 7.27
N ASN A 456 17.34 15.14 6.23
CA ASN A 456 16.54 15.83 5.22
C ASN A 456 16.43 14.97 3.96
N VAL A 457 15.26 14.94 3.35
CA VAL A 457 15.10 14.23 2.09
C VAL A 457 15.67 15.10 0.96
N GLU A 458 16.76 14.63 0.34
CA GLU A 458 17.38 15.29 -0.81
C GLU A 458 16.38 15.46 -1.97
N TRP A 459 16.41 16.63 -2.60
CA TRP A 459 15.54 16.96 -3.73
C TRP A 459 16.27 17.65 -4.89
N PRO A 460 16.06 17.22 -6.15
CA PRO A 460 15.23 16.08 -6.56
C PRO A 460 15.77 14.76 -6.02
N MET A 461 14.90 13.76 -5.87
CA MET A 461 15.33 12.45 -5.38
C MET A 461 16.35 11.82 -6.34
N HIS A 462 17.46 11.31 -5.78
CA HIS A 462 18.56 10.68 -6.53
C HIS A 462 18.41 9.17 -6.75
N ILE A 463 17.35 8.56 -6.20
CA ILE A 463 17.02 7.17 -6.47
C ILE A 463 16.61 7.02 -7.95
N ASP A 464 17.26 6.11 -8.67
CA ASP A 464 16.95 5.77 -10.06
C ASP A 464 16.63 4.27 -10.15
N MET A 465 15.40 3.94 -10.55
CA MET A 465 14.99 2.56 -10.80
C MET A 465 14.60 2.34 -12.27
N SER A 466 15.09 3.20 -13.16
CA SER A 466 15.05 2.93 -14.59
C SER A 466 15.89 1.70 -14.91
N TYR A 467 15.55 1.01 -15.99
CA TYR A 467 16.21 -0.22 -16.39
C TYR A 467 16.25 -0.34 -17.91
N ASP A 468 17.00 -1.33 -18.43
CA ASP A 468 17.21 -1.49 -19.87
C ASP A 468 15.85 -1.64 -20.60
N PRO A 469 15.50 -0.71 -21.51
CA PRO A 469 14.25 -0.77 -22.27
C PRO A 469 14.18 -1.96 -23.24
N ASN A 470 15.29 -2.67 -23.45
CA ASN A 470 15.35 -3.91 -24.26
C ASN A 470 15.34 -5.19 -23.40
N SER A 471 15.34 -5.07 -22.08
CA SER A 471 15.23 -6.23 -21.19
C SER A 471 13.88 -6.91 -21.37
N ALA A 472 13.79 -8.19 -21.01
CA ALA A 472 12.51 -8.90 -21.00
C ALA A 472 11.48 -8.23 -20.06
N ALA A 473 11.93 -7.53 -19.01
CA ALA A 473 11.08 -6.80 -18.09
C ALA A 473 10.31 -5.66 -18.76
N ALA A 474 10.89 -5.01 -19.78
CA ALA A 474 10.28 -3.90 -20.51
C ALA A 474 9.05 -4.29 -21.35
N SER A 475 8.78 -5.59 -21.51
CA SER A 475 7.63 -6.12 -22.27
C SER A 475 6.84 -7.21 -21.53
N ALA A 476 7.15 -7.47 -20.25
CA ALA A 476 6.62 -8.61 -19.51
C ALA A 476 5.22 -8.38 -18.92
N SER A 477 4.69 -7.16 -18.96
CA SER A 477 3.39 -6.86 -18.34
C SER A 477 2.23 -7.53 -19.09
N THR A 478 1.08 -7.63 -18.42
CA THR A 478 -0.18 -8.12 -19.00
C THR A 478 -0.65 -7.35 -20.24
N THR A 479 -0.15 -6.12 -20.45
CA THR A 479 -0.45 -5.29 -21.63
C THR A 479 0.67 -5.33 -22.68
N GLY A 480 1.72 -6.12 -22.48
CA GLY A 480 2.90 -6.21 -23.35
C GLY A 480 3.90 -5.05 -23.17
N GLY A 481 3.76 -4.28 -22.09
CA GLY A 481 4.64 -3.17 -21.73
C GLY A 481 5.55 -3.48 -20.53
N PRO A 482 6.19 -2.44 -19.96
CA PRO A 482 7.10 -2.60 -18.84
C PRO A 482 6.37 -3.05 -17.58
N VAL A 483 7.04 -3.89 -16.79
CA VAL A 483 6.64 -4.16 -15.40
C VAL A 483 7.32 -3.18 -14.44
N GLY A 484 6.88 -3.18 -13.19
CA GLY A 484 7.34 -2.22 -12.21
C GLY A 484 6.60 -0.90 -12.32
N ASP A 485 7.08 0.08 -11.56
CA ASP A 485 6.56 1.43 -11.56
C ASP A 485 6.84 2.13 -12.91
N PRO A 486 5.80 2.47 -13.69
CA PRO A 486 5.95 3.02 -15.03
C PRO A 486 6.74 4.33 -15.08
N LYS A 487 6.81 5.08 -13.97
CA LYS A 487 7.49 6.39 -13.95
C LYS A 487 9.00 6.29 -14.23
N TRP A 488 9.59 5.12 -14.05
CA TRP A 488 11.01 4.88 -14.34
C TRP A 488 11.30 4.60 -15.81
N MET A 489 10.27 4.41 -16.64
CA MET A 489 10.43 4.10 -18.06
C MET A 489 10.58 5.35 -18.93
N THR A 490 10.47 6.54 -18.33
CA THR A 490 10.76 7.81 -18.97
C THR A 490 11.87 8.52 -18.19
N PRO A 491 13.16 8.30 -18.54
CA PRO A 491 14.27 8.95 -17.86
C PRO A 491 14.11 10.48 -17.84
N GLY A 492 14.26 11.10 -16.66
CA GLY A 492 14.17 12.55 -16.49
C GLY A 492 12.75 13.13 -16.38
N SER A 493 11.69 12.31 -16.36
CA SER A 493 10.36 12.79 -15.97
C SER A 493 10.30 12.96 -14.46
N TYR A 494 10.58 14.18 -13.97
CA TYR A 494 10.31 14.57 -12.59
C TYR A 494 8.79 14.67 -12.38
N TRP A 495 8.15 13.54 -12.12
CA TRP A 495 6.69 13.37 -12.05
C TRP A 495 6.05 14.13 -10.87
N MET A 496 6.80 14.46 -9.81
CA MET A 496 6.30 15.41 -8.80
C MET A 496 6.25 16.85 -9.28
N LEU A 497 6.97 17.22 -10.36
CA LEU A 497 6.96 18.59 -10.92
C LEU A 497 5.80 18.85 -11.90
N GLY A 498 4.85 17.92 -12.07
CA GLY A 498 3.63 18.14 -12.86
C GLY A 498 3.86 18.79 -14.23
N THR A 499 5.01 18.53 -14.88
CA THR A 499 5.37 19.16 -16.16
C THR A 499 5.42 18.15 -17.28
N LYS A 500 4.34 17.38 -17.41
CA LYS A 500 3.73 17.04 -18.70
C LYS A 500 2.36 16.42 -18.46
N ASP A 501 1.30 17.14 -18.83
CA ASP A 501 -0.09 16.65 -18.97
C ASP A 501 -0.40 15.32 -18.25
N ASP A 502 -0.51 15.37 -16.92
CA ASP A 502 -1.09 14.27 -16.18
C ASP A 502 -2.61 14.33 -16.34
N THR A 503 -3.10 13.79 -17.46
CA THR A 503 -4.46 13.26 -17.59
C THR A 503 -4.70 12.02 -16.71
N HIS A 504 -3.92 11.85 -15.64
CA HIS A 504 -3.99 10.75 -14.68
C HIS A 504 -4.10 11.26 -13.24
N ALA A 505 -4.76 12.40 -13.01
CA ALA A 505 -5.45 12.63 -11.74
C ALA A 505 -6.42 11.46 -11.53
N SER A 506 -6.19 10.64 -10.48
CA SER A 506 -7.06 9.57 -9.95
C SER A 506 -8.34 9.47 -10.77
N ALA A 507 -8.38 8.59 -11.79
CA ALA A 507 -9.47 8.63 -12.77
C ALA A 507 -10.80 8.24 -12.10
N VAL A 508 -11.43 9.22 -11.44
CA VAL A 508 -12.81 9.59 -11.73
C VAL A 508 -12.85 9.59 -13.24
N PRO A 509 -13.45 8.58 -13.87
CA PRO A 509 -13.23 8.45 -15.29
C PRO A 509 -13.85 9.67 -15.94
N SER A 510 -13.11 10.28 -16.85
CA SER A 510 -13.45 11.59 -17.42
C SER A 510 -14.73 11.60 -18.26
N GLU A 511 -15.45 10.47 -18.29
CA GLU A 511 -16.64 10.28 -19.09
C GLU A 511 -17.72 9.52 -18.34
N PHE A 512 -18.95 10.01 -18.48
CA PHE A 512 -20.15 9.22 -18.29
C PHE A 512 -20.20 8.14 -19.37
N SER A 513 -19.98 6.87 -18.98
CA SER A 513 -19.95 5.76 -19.94
C SER A 513 -20.68 4.52 -19.43
N LEU A 514 -21.23 3.74 -20.36
CA LEU A 514 -21.89 2.47 -20.10
C LEU A 514 -21.12 1.38 -20.84
N LYS A 515 -20.63 0.36 -20.15
CA LYS A 515 -19.89 -0.76 -20.78
C LYS A 515 -20.86 -1.77 -21.39
N GLN A 516 -20.33 -2.56 -22.35
CA GLN A 516 -21.05 -3.73 -22.82
C GLN A 516 -21.19 -4.73 -21.67
N ASN A 517 -22.39 -5.28 -21.47
CA ASN A 517 -22.63 -6.29 -20.44
C ASN A 517 -21.75 -7.53 -20.69
N TYR A 518 -21.27 -8.18 -19.64
CA TYR A 518 -20.48 -9.40 -19.74
C TYR A 518 -20.97 -10.46 -18.73
N PRO A 519 -21.12 -11.73 -19.13
CA PRO A 519 -21.03 -12.22 -20.52
C PRO A 519 -22.13 -11.68 -21.45
N ASN A 520 -21.93 -11.71 -22.77
CA ASN A 520 -22.98 -11.41 -23.76
C ASN A 520 -22.72 -12.23 -25.05
N PRO A 521 -23.57 -13.20 -25.44
CA PRO A 521 -24.82 -13.60 -24.77
C PRO A 521 -24.58 -14.18 -23.36
N PHE A 522 -25.60 -14.14 -22.50
CA PHE A 522 -25.51 -14.62 -21.11
C PHE A 522 -26.61 -15.64 -20.76
N ASN A 523 -26.35 -16.48 -19.75
CA ASN A 523 -27.31 -17.45 -19.21
C ASN A 523 -27.03 -17.74 -17.72
N PRO A 524 -27.95 -17.49 -16.77
CA PRO A 524 -29.01 -16.49 -16.80
C PRO A 524 -28.53 -15.12 -16.28
N THR A 525 -27.26 -14.99 -15.87
CA THR A 525 -26.73 -13.76 -15.26
C THR A 525 -25.69 -13.05 -16.10
N THR A 526 -25.71 -11.72 -16.09
CA THR A 526 -24.68 -10.84 -16.66
C THR A 526 -24.41 -9.67 -15.71
N ASP A 527 -23.19 -9.16 -15.75
CA ASP A 527 -22.82 -7.91 -15.10
C ASP A 527 -22.90 -6.76 -16.10
N ILE A 528 -23.42 -5.62 -15.64
CA ILE A 528 -23.55 -4.37 -16.37
C ILE A 528 -22.77 -3.31 -15.60
N SER A 529 -21.64 -2.90 -16.15
CA SER A 529 -20.79 -1.87 -15.56
C SER A 529 -20.98 -0.53 -16.25
N PHE A 530 -20.95 0.55 -15.48
CA PHE A 530 -20.93 1.91 -15.98
C PHE A 530 -20.03 2.79 -15.13
N THR A 531 -19.83 4.00 -15.59
CA THR A 531 -18.88 4.93 -15.03
C THR A 531 -19.46 6.33 -15.01
N LEU A 532 -19.20 7.06 -13.92
CA LEU A 532 -19.63 8.44 -13.69
C LEU A 532 -18.40 9.34 -13.52
N ASP A 533 -18.41 10.46 -14.21
CA ASP A 533 -17.41 11.54 -14.15
C ASP A 533 -17.65 12.52 -12.99
N LYS A 534 -18.86 12.51 -12.42
CA LYS A 534 -19.25 13.29 -11.23
C LYS A 534 -20.34 12.57 -10.45
N LYS A 535 -20.63 13.05 -9.24
CA LYS A 535 -21.80 12.59 -8.48
C LYS A 535 -23.09 12.97 -9.24
N SER A 536 -23.94 11.98 -9.51
CA SER A 536 -25.17 12.16 -10.30
C SER A 536 -26.30 11.27 -9.80
N ASP A 537 -27.55 11.69 -10.01
CA ASP A 537 -28.72 10.85 -9.80
C ASP A 537 -28.89 9.90 -10.98
N VAL A 538 -28.54 8.63 -10.78
CA VAL A 538 -28.52 7.66 -11.87
C VAL A 538 -29.76 6.78 -11.91
N SER A 539 -30.12 6.35 -13.12
CA SER A 539 -31.03 5.22 -13.32
C SER A 539 -30.45 4.25 -14.34
N LEU A 540 -30.42 2.96 -13.99
CA LEU A 540 -30.06 1.87 -14.90
C LEU A 540 -31.28 0.95 -15.06
N ILE A 541 -31.85 0.93 -16.26
CA ILE A 541 -33.13 0.25 -16.52
C ILE A 541 -33.00 -0.68 -17.73
N VAL A 542 -33.51 -1.91 -17.59
CA VAL A 542 -33.61 -2.91 -18.64
C VAL A 542 -34.98 -2.81 -19.32
N TYR A 543 -35.00 -2.87 -20.65
CA TYR A 543 -36.17 -2.80 -21.52
C TYR A 543 -36.21 -3.99 -22.49
N ASN A 544 -37.41 -4.38 -22.91
CA ASN A 544 -37.58 -5.29 -24.05
C ASN A 544 -37.53 -4.53 -25.39
N MET A 545 -37.59 -5.26 -26.51
CA MET A 545 -37.56 -4.66 -27.86
C MET A 545 -38.78 -3.78 -28.20
N LEU A 546 -39.86 -3.86 -27.41
CA LEU A 546 -41.03 -2.97 -27.54
C LEU A 546 -40.88 -1.68 -26.74
N GLY A 547 -39.73 -1.47 -26.07
CA GLY A 547 -39.49 -0.31 -25.20
C GLY A 547 -40.19 -0.40 -23.84
N GLN A 548 -40.74 -1.56 -23.48
CA GLN A 548 -41.38 -1.75 -22.18
C GLN A 548 -40.32 -2.02 -21.12
N LYS A 549 -40.42 -1.33 -19.97
CA LYS A 549 -39.53 -1.53 -18.83
C LYS A 549 -39.70 -2.93 -18.25
N VAL A 550 -38.59 -3.66 -18.18
CA VAL A 550 -38.50 -5.02 -17.62
C VAL A 550 -38.04 -4.95 -16.16
N ARG A 551 -36.91 -4.28 -15.89
CA ARG A 551 -36.32 -4.20 -14.55
C ARG A 551 -35.57 -2.89 -14.33
N THR A 552 -35.68 -2.31 -13.14
CA THR A 552 -34.78 -1.25 -12.69
C THR A 552 -33.68 -1.87 -11.84
N LEU A 553 -32.41 -1.72 -12.25
CA LEU A 553 -31.26 -2.29 -11.54
C LEU A 553 -30.73 -1.32 -10.49
N VAL A 554 -30.75 -0.02 -10.77
CA VAL A 554 -30.46 1.05 -9.81
C VAL A 554 -31.25 2.30 -10.13
N SER A 555 -31.63 3.05 -9.09
CA SER A 555 -32.21 4.38 -9.16
C SER A 555 -31.77 5.19 -7.94
N GLY A 556 -31.20 6.38 -8.14
CA GLY A 556 -30.81 7.32 -7.08
C GLY A 556 -29.36 7.82 -7.18
N SER A 557 -28.97 8.69 -6.25
CA SER A 557 -27.66 9.35 -6.24
C SER A 557 -26.50 8.37 -6.15
N ARG A 558 -25.50 8.53 -7.01
CA ARG A 558 -24.24 7.77 -7.01
C ARG A 558 -23.06 8.72 -7.18
N ASN A 559 -22.00 8.46 -6.42
CA ASN A 559 -20.76 9.22 -6.52
C ASN A 559 -20.03 8.92 -7.84
N ALA A 560 -19.14 9.84 -8.24
CA ALA A 560 -18.23 9.64 -9.36
C ALA A 560 -17.42 8.33 -9.19
N GLY A 561 -17.15 7.62 -10.28
CA GLY A 561 -16.46 6.31 -10.26
C GLY A 561 -17.16 5.23 -11.08
N THR A 562 -16.64 4.00 -11.00
CA THR A 562 -17.18 2.84 -11.73
C THR A 562 -18.13 2.02 -10.84
N HIS A 563 -19.30 1.68 -11.38
CA HIS A 563 -20.36 0.94 -10.71
C HIS A 563 -20.73 -0.30 -11.53
N THR A 564 -20.99 -1.43 -10.87
CA THR A 564 -21.38 -2.68 -11.56
C THR A 564 -22.65 -3.26 -10.93
N PHE A 565 -23.63 -3.61 -11.77
CA PHE A 565 -24.90 -4.20 -11.36
C PHE A 565 -25.16 -5.51 -12.11
N LYS A 566 -25.65 -6.51 -11.39
CA LYS A 566 -25.99 -7.81 -11.95
C LYS A 566 -27.45 -7.85 -12.41
N TRP A 567 -27.70 -8.41 -13.60
CA TRP A 567 -29.04 -8.81 -14.03
C TRP A 567 -29.11 -10.32 -14.22
N ASP A 568 -30.20 -10.94 -13.77
CA ASP A 568 -30.43 -12.39 -13.67
C ASP A 568 -31.53 -12.91 -14.63
N GLY A 569 -31.92 -12.11 -15.62
CA GLY A 569 -32.99 -12.45 -16.54
C GLY A 569 -34.39 -12.45 -15.93
N ARG A 570 -34.63 -11.70 -14.83
CA ARG A 570 -35.97 -11.52 -14.23
C ARG A 570 -36.48 -10.08 -14.36
N ASP A 571 -37.80 -9.92 -14.38
CA ASP A 571 -38.50 -8.63 -14.31
C ASP A 571 -38.59 -8.09 -12.86
N ASN A 572 -39.18 -6.89 -12.69
CA ASN A 572 -39.41 -6.29 -11.37
C ASN A 572 -40.34 -7.09 -10.44
N SER A 573 -41.11 -8.05 -10.97
CA SER A 573 -41.94 -8.98 -10.18
C SER A 573 -41.20 -10.30 -9.89
N SER A 574 -39.89 -10.33 -10.11
CA SER A 574 -39.02 -11.50 -9.96
C SER A 574 -39.39 -12.69 -10.86
N LYS A 575 -40.17 -12.46 -11.92
CA LYS A 575 -40.52 -13.50 -12.91
C LYS A 575 -39.46 -13.55 -14.00
N ALA A 576 -39.07 -14.76 -14.39
CA ALA A 576 -38.10 -14.97 -15.46
C ALA A 576 -38.69 -14.49 -16.81
N VAL A 577 -37.91 -13.72 -17.56
CA VAL A 577 -38.30 -13.26 -18.89
C VAL A 577 -37.94 -14.28 -19.98
N SER A 578 -38.40 -14.11 -21.21
CA SER A 578 -38.08 -15.01 -22.33
C SER A 578 -36.64 -14.83 -22.80
N ALA A 579 -36.03 -15.87 -23.40
CA ALA A 579 -34.79 -15.69 -24.15
C ALA A 579 -35.01 -14.66 -25.27
N GLY A 580 -33.98 -13.89 -25.62
CA GLY A 580 -34.09 -12.85 -26.63
C GLY A 580 -33.19 -11.64 -26.38
N VAL A 581 -33.37 -10.63 -27.22
CA VAL A 581 -32.61 -9.38 -27.15
C VAL A 581 -33.32 -8.40 -26.20
N TYR A 582 -32.54 -7.78 -25.33
CA TYR A 582 -32.96 -6.73 -24.41
C TYR A 582 -32.08 -5.50 -24.61
N MET A 583 -32.58 -4.35 -24.21
CA MET A 583 -31.80 -3.12 -24.11
C MET A 583 -31.64 -2.73 -22.65
N TYR A 584 -30.53 -2.10 -22.30
CA TYR A 584 -30.34 -1.48 -21.00
C TYR A 584 -29.87 -0.05 -21.19
N THR A 585 -30.45 0.85 -20.42
CA THR A 585 -30.27 2.29 -20.53
C THR A 585 -29.79 2.84 -19.20
N LEU A 586 -28.68 3.56 -19.24
CA LEU A 586 -28.16 4.36 -18.14
C LEU A 586 -28.50 5.83 -18.39
N SER A 587 -28.99 6.53 -17.37
CA SER A 587 -29.13 7.99 -17.36
C SER A 587 -28.55 8.56 -16.06
N ASP A 588 -27.94 9.74 -16.13
CA ASP A 588 -27.45 10.54 -14.99
C ASP A 588 -28.34 11.77 -14.70
N GLY A 589 -29.53 11.83 -15.33
CA GLY A 589 -30.44 12.98 -15.31
C GLY A 589 -30.28 13.95 -16.48
N THR A 590 -29.10 13.99 -17.13
CA THR A 590 -28.80 14.89 -18.26
C THR A 590 -28.43 14.16 -19.55
N ASN A 591 -27.67 13.08 -19.44
CA ASN A 591 -27.20 12.21 -20.51
C ASN A 591 -27.92 10.87 -20.44
N THR A 592 -27.94 10.14 -21.56
CA THR A 592 -28.51 8.80 -21.63
C THR A 592 -27.72 7.94 -22.62
N ILE A 593 -27.31 6.75 -22.19
CA ILE A 593 -26.62 5.76 -23.04
C ILE A 593 -27.40 4.45 -23.00
N THR A 594 -27.68 3.87 -24.17
CA THR A 594 -28.37 2.60 -24.31
C THR A 594 -27.50 1.57 -25.02
N LYS A 595 -27.47 0.33 -24.52
CA LYS A 595 -26.81 -0.81 -25.16
C LYS A 595 -27.73 -2.02 -25.22
N LYS A 596 -27.41 -2.96 -26.09
CA LYS A 596 -28.17 -4.22 -26.29
C LYS A 596 -27.47 -5.40 -25.66
N MET A 597 -28.23 -6.38 -25.19
CA MET A 597 -27.75 -7.64 -24.62
C MET A 597 -28.63 -8.81 -25.06
N ALA A 598 -28.09 -10.03 -25.10
CA ALA A 598 -28.80 -11.24 -25.50
C ALA A 598 -28.86 -12.25 -24.36
N LEU A 599 -30.07 -12.54 -23.88
CA LEU A 599 -30.35 -13.58 -22.89
C LEU A 599 -30.56 -14.91 -23.62
N MET A 600 -29.79 -15.92 -23.22
CA MET A 600 -29.95 -17.32 -23.59
C MET A 600 -30.63 -18.08 -22.45
N LYS A 601 -31.44 -19.09 -22.78
CA LYS A 601 -32.00 -20.04 -21.81
C LYS A 601 -31.32 -21.38 -21.95
#